data_AF-A0A326GI20-F1
#
_entry.id   AF-A0A326GI20-F1
#
_cell.length_a   1.000
_cell.length_b   1.000
_cell.length_c   1.000
_cell.angle_alpha   90.00
_cell.angle_beta   90.00
_cell.angle_gamma   90.00
#
_symmetry.space_group_name_H-M   'P 1'
#
loop_
_entity.id
_entity.type
_entity.pdbx_description
1 polymer ?
#
loop_
_entity_poly.entity_id
_entity_poly.type
_entity_poly.pdbx_seq_one_letter_code
_entity_poly.pdbx_strand_id
1 'polypeptide(L)'
;MALTPQWLDELRMRTTLSAVIGRTVRLTKAGREFKACCPFHNEKTPSFYVNDEKGFYHCFGCEAHGDAIRWLTDQRGLPFMDAVKELAAEAGMEVPAPDPRAAERAEKRASLHDVTAAAQQWFVDRLKSGDGAQARAYLKRRGFADGVVRDFGFGFAPSERQALKGALSFDESMLVEAGMRVDAEDGENFDRFRGRLMLPIQDARGRVIAFGGRILDAEAHPRAPKYLNSPETPLFDKGRTLFNLHRAAPAARRSGRMVVVEGYMDVIALANAGIAEAVAPLGTALTENQIELLWRQVECPLLCFDGDNAGQRAAMRAIARALPMLRPGHSLAIVHMPPGLDPDDLLRDQGKDALERLLAAPVSLLDALWEFERGVSPLASPEQKAGLKARLLDHVEAIQHPDIRALYKRDLLDRFSSYAFPPRKPRNFDRRANWRDKAPVPAMTADAISRLKRAIAGGSRDMLASGVMHGLLRFPDQLARHETALLRFAAIDAEVGPAIDSLLSAAETLDSRDEWPISQIEGLPAPPENIRFAFLDKGTDPVDAREDLAEAVSLLVERPALDAALAEATARFEHDPEGAFAEQQRLLRQKLEFEARLGQMASRKAAAKAARQLDAVGEPDPGAANDTD
;
A
#
# COMPACT_ATOMS: atom_id res chain seq x y z
N MET A 1 -28.37 23.18 -21.60
CA MET A 1 -27.27 23.98 -21.01
C MET A 1 -26.90 23.31 -19.68
N ALA A 2 -25.61 23.09 -19.41
CA ALA A 2 -25.18 22.39 -18.19
C ALA A 2 -25.35 23.28 -16.95
N LEU A 3 -25.41 22.66 -15.75
CA LEU A 3 -25.34 23.38 -14.47
C LEU A 3 -24.01 24.13 -14.39
N THR A 4 -24.02 25.43 -14.66
CA THR A 4 -22.79 26.25 -14.59
C THR A 4 -22.41 26.48 -13.12
N PRO A 5 -21.12 26.69 -12.81
CA PRO A 5 -20.69 27.08 -11.46
C PRO A 5 -21.47 28.29 -10.93
N GLN A 6 -21.71 29.28 -11.79
CA GLN A 6 -22.50 30.49 -11.48
C GLN A 6 -23.94 30.17 -11.07
N TRP A 7 -24.60 29.23 -11.75
CA TRP A 7 -25.97 28.82 -11.39
C TRP A 7 -26.00 28.08 -10.04
N LEU A 8 -25.00 27.24 -9.77
CA LEU A 8 -24.87 26.57 -8.47
C LEU A 8 -24.60 27.56 -7.33
N ASP A 9 -23.82 28.59 -7.58
CA ASP A 9 -23.58 29.66 -6.62
C ASP A 9 -24.86 30.47 -6.35
N GLU A 10 -25.64 30.76 -7.38
CA GLU A 10 -26.96 31.39 -7.23
C GLU A 10 -27.92 30.53 -6.40
N LEU A 11 -27.94 29.22 -6.65
CA LEU A 11 -28.74 28.27 -5.87
C LEU A 11 -28.33 28.28 -4.39
N ARG A 12 -27.02 28.28 -4.10
CA ARG A 12 -26.50 28.37 -2.73
C ARG A 12 -26.94 29.67 -2.06
N MET A 13 -26.84 30.80 -2.75
CA MET A 13 -27.23 32.10 -2.21
C MET A 13 -28.73 32.20 -1.90
N ARG A 14 -29.59 31.53 -2.67
CA ARG A 14 -31.04 31.51 -2.43
C ARG A 14 -31.49 30.46 -1.41
N THR A 15 -30.59 29.60 -0.97
CA THR A 15 -30.88 28.53 -0.03
C THR A 15 -30.45 28.91 1.38
N THR A 16 -31.40 29.03 2.31
CA THR A 16 -31.07 29.22 3.73
C THR A 16 -30.68 27.88 4.36
N LEU A 17 -29.40 27.72 4.71
CA LEU A 17 -28.84 26.45 5.17
C LEU A 17 -29.48 25.95 6.47
N SER A 18 -29.71 26.83 7.45
CA SER A 18 -30.37 26.49 8.71
C SER A 18 -31.80 25.98 8.51
N ALA A 19 -32.51 26.48 7.50
CA ALA A 19 -33.85 26.02 7.17
C ALA A 19 -33.84 24.60 6.56
N VAL A 20 -32.82 24.28 5.74
CA VAL A 20 -32.64 22.93 5.17
C VAL A 20 -32.24 21.93 6.25
N ILE A 21 -31.27 22.28 7.10
CA ILE A 21 -30.76 21.43 8.17
C ILE A 21 -31.80 21.25 9.29
N GLY A 22 -32.54 22.32 9.61
CA GLY A 22 -33.54 22.36 10.67
C GLY A 22 -34.70 21.35 10.49
N ARG A 23 -34.84 20.76 9.31
CA ARG A 23 -35.84 19.72 8.99
C ARG A 23 -35.56 18.41 9.71
N THR A 24 -34.29 18.07 9.87
CA THR A 24 -33.87 16.77 10.43
C THR A 24 -33.06 16.92 11.71
N VAL A 25 -32.48 18.11 11.96
CA VAL A 25 -31.70 18.39 13.16
C VAL A 25 -32.31 19.54 13.93
N ARG A 26 -32.48 19.36 15.25
CA ARG A 26 -32.98 20.41 16.13
C ARG A 26 -31.87 21.45 16.37
N LEU A 27 -31.91 22.54 15.61
CA LEU A 27 -30.98 23.65 15.73
C LEU A 27 -31.35 24.58 16.90
N THR A 28 -30.35 25.04 17.64
CA THR A 28 -30.49 26.07 18.69
C THR A 28 -29.68 27.30 18.31
N LYS A 29 -30.28 28.49 18.44
CA LYS A 29 -29.58 29.73 18.09
C LYS A 29 -28.41 30.01 19.04
N ALA A 30 -27.25 30.35 18.49
CA ALA A 30 -26.02 30.67 19.21
C ALA A 30 -25.41 31.95 18.61
N GLY A 31 -25.88 33.11 19.07
CA GLY A 31 -25.48 34.40 18.50
C GLY A 31 -26.00 34.57 17.08
N ARG A 32 -25.09 34.72 16.12
CA ARG A 32 -25.40 34.82 14.68
C ARG A 32 -25.44 33.47 13.96
N GLU A 33 -25.03 32.40 14.62
CA GLU A 33 -25.01 31.05 14.07
C GLU A 33 -26.05 30.17 14.77
N PHE A 34 -26.22 28.96 14.26
CA PHE A 34 -27.00 27.91 14.91
C PHE A 34 -26.07 26.78 15.34
N LYS A 35 -26.39 26.12 16.45
CA LYS A 35 -25.66 24.96 16.96
C LYS A 35 -26.57 23.76 17.22
N ALA A 36 -26.04 22.56 17.08
CA ALA A 36 -26.67 21.30 17.43
C ALA A 36 -25.64 20.22 17.79
N CYS A 37 -26.12 19.08 18.31
CA CYS A 37 -25.31 17.87 18.30
C CYS A 37 -25.16 17.38 16.85
N CYS A 38 -23.98 16.91 16.51
CA CYS A 38 -23.66 16.49 15.16
C CYS A 38 -24.54 15.32 14.70
N PRO A 39 -25.08 15.38 13.48
CA PRO A 39 -25.84 14.29 12.87
C PRO A 39 -24.94 13.24 12.21
N PHE A 40 -23.64 13.51 12.06
CA PHE A 40 -22.67 12.62 11.40
C PHE A 40 -21.91 11.73 12.39
N HIS A 41 -21.83 12.11 13.67
CA HIS A 41 -21.21 11.31 14.73
C HIS A 41 -22.00 11.45 16.04
N ASN A 42 -21.86 10.48 16.94
CA ASN A 42 -22.65 10.44 18.17
C ASN A 42 -21.96 11.24 19.29
N GLU A 43 -22.55 12.36 19.70
CA GLU A 43 -22.04 13.22 20.78
C GLU A 43 -23.14 13.73 21.71
N LYS A 44 -22.76 14.09 22.94
CA LYS A 44 -23.68 14.65 23.95
C LYS A 44 -23.65 16.17 24.04
N THR A 45 -22.58 16.79 23.55
CA THR A 45 -22.37 18.24 23.58
C THR A 45 -22.46 18.80 22.17
N PRO A 46 -23.17 19.92 21.92
CA PRO A 46 -23.28 20.50 20.59
C PRO A 46 -21.92 20.94 20.02
N SER A 47 -21.41 20.27 18.98
CA SER A 47 -20.21 20.69 18.24
C SER A 47 -20.48 21.05 16.77
N PHE A 48 -21.73 20.90 16.32
CA PHE A 48 -22.16 21.19 14.95
C PHE A 48 -22.67 22.63 14.84
N TYR A 49 -22.00 23.45 14.03
CA TYR A 49 -22.35 24.86 13.80
C TYR A 49 -22.82 25.08 12.37
N VAL A 50 -23.84 25.90 12.20
CA VAL A 50 -24.42 26.29 10.92
C VAL A 50 -24.41 27.80 10.81
N ASN A 51 -23.79 28.31 9.74
CA ASN A 51 -23.71 29.74 9.47
C ASN A 51 -24.42 30.05 8.15
N ASP A 52 -25.58 30.71 8.24
CA ASP A 52 -26.35 31.11 7.06
C ASP A 52 -25.68 32.25 6.26
N GLU A 53 -24.99 33.18 6.92
CA GLU A 53 -24.28 34.28 6.25
C GLU A 53 -23.14 33.77 5.36
N LYS A 54 -22.44 32.73 5.82
CA LYS A 54 -21.34 32.09 5.10
C LYS A 54 -21.78 30.92 4.21
N GLY A 55 -23.01 30.44 4.38
CA GLY A 55 -23.60 29.35 3.58
C GLY A 55 -23.00 27.97 3.83
N PHE A 56 -22.35 27.73 4.96
CA PHE A 56 -21.77 26.42 5.30
C PHE A 56 -22.04 25.99 6.75
N TYR A 57 -21.97 24.68 6.97
CA TYR A 57 -21.92 24.07 8.29
C TYR A 57 -20.52 23.52 8.57
N HIS A 58 -20.14 23.47 9.84
CA HIS A 58 -18.90 22.84 10.29
C HIS A 58 -19.12 22.15 11.64
N CYS A 59 -18.63 20.92 11.76
CA CYS A 59 -18.61 20.18 13.00
C CYS A 59 -17.21 20.20 13.63
N PHE A 60 -17.07 20.73 14.85
CA PHE A 60 -15.78 20.72 15.54
C PHE A 60 -15.42 19.35 16.16
N GLY A 61 -16.39 18.44 16.29
CA GLY A 61 -16.12 17.07 16.76
C GLY A 61 -15.56 16.13 15.68
N CYS A 62 -16.20 16.04 14.52
CA CYS A 62 -15.83 15.11 13.44
C CYS A 62 -15.39 15.78 12.13
N GLU A 63 -15.16 17.10 12.14
CA GLU A 63 -14.70 17.91 11.00
C GLU A 63 -15.64 17.89 9.77
N ALA A 64 -16.88 17.38 9.92
CA ALA A 64 -17.86 17.40 8.85
C ALA A 64 -18.15 18.84 8.42
N HIS A 65 -18.00 19.12 7.12
CA HIS A 65 -18.11 20.47 6.56
C HIS A 65 -18.80 20.43 5.19
N GLY A 66 -19.73 21.36 4.94
CA GLY A 66 -20.45 21.42 3.67
C GLY A 66 -21.47 22.54 3.55
N ASP A 67 -22.06 22.63 2.36
CA ASP A 67 -23.16 23.54 2.02
C ASP A 67 -24.51 22.79 2.03
N ALA A 68 -25.57 23.46 1.58
CA ALA A 68 -26.92 22.89 1.53
C ALA A 68 -27.03 21.69 0.58
N ILE A 69 -26.28 21.69 -0.53
CA ILE A 69 -26.26 20.58 -1.49
C ILE A 69 -25.59 19.38 -0.82
N ARG A 70 -24.43 19.62 -0.20
CA ARG A 70 -23.64 18.59 0.48
C ARG A 70 -24.37 18.01 1.68
N TRP A 71 -25.17 18.81 2.38
CA TRP A 71 -26.07 18.31 3.42
C TRP A 71 -27.06 17.27 2.86
N LEU A 72 -27.73 17.57 1.75
CA LEU A 72 -28.66 16.64 1.12
C LEU A 72 -27.96 15.38 0.57
N THR A 73 -26.75 15.50 0.03
CA THR A 73 -26.01 14.34 -0.47
C THR A 73 -25.46 13.46 0.64
N ASP A 74 -24.81 14.06 1.65
CA ASP A 74 -24.01 13.33 2.63
C ASP A 74 -24.90 12.84 3.78
N GLN A 75 -25.89 13.63 4.21
CA GLN A 75 -26.79 13.26 5.31
C GLN A 75 -28.03 12.49 4.83
N ARG A 76 -28.66 12.92 3.73
CA ARG A 76 -29.86 12.25 3.18
C ARG A 76 -29.56 11.21 2.11
N GLY A 77 -28.31 11.10 1.65
CA GLY A 77 -27.95 10.16 0.60
C GLY A 77 -28.56 10.52 -0.77
N LEU A 78 -29.01 11.76 -0.96
CA LEU A 78 -29.61 12.18 -2.22
C LEU A 78 -28.54 12.25 -3.31
N PRO A 79 -28.83 11.73 -4.52
CA PRO A 79 -27.99 11.95 -5.68
C PRO A 79 -27.88 13.45 -5.98
N PHE A 80 -26.69 13.93 -6.38
CA PHE A 80 -26.40 15.36 -6.56
C PHE A 80 -27.46 16.12 -7.36
N MET A 81 -27.90 15.58 -8.50
CA MET A 81 -28.93 16.22 -9.33
C MET A 81 -30.31 16.28 -8.66
N ASP A 82 -30.63 15.28 -7.84
CA ASP A 82 -31.90 15.24 -7.11
C ASP A 82 -31.86 16.26 -5.96
N ALA A 83 -30.73 16.40 -5.27
CA ALA A 83 -30.50 17.46 -4.29
C ALA A 83 -30.59 18.87 -4.92
N VAL A 84 -29.98 19.06 -6.10
CA VAL A 84 -30.05 20.33 -6.85
C VAL A 84 -31.49 20.67 -7.23
N LYS A 85 -32.27 19.69 -7.72
CA LYS A 85 -33.69 19.91 -8.08
C LYS A 85 -34.55 20.27 -6.88
N GLU A 86 -34.34 19.59 -5.75
CA GLU A 86 -35.10 19.86 -4.53
C GLU A 86 -34.85 21.29 -4.04
N LEU A 87 -33.57 21.69 -3.93
CA LEU A 87 -33.22 23.06 -3.51
C LEU A 87 -33.68 24.11 -4.52
N ALA A 88 -33.60 23.83 -5.82
CA ALA A 88 -34.02 24.77 -6.86
C ALA A 88 -35.53 25.01 -6.84
N ALA A 89 -36.34 23.98 -6.62
CA ALA A 89 -37.78 24.10 -6.46
C ALA A 89 -38.15 25.00 -5.26
N GLU A 90 -37.41 24.89 -4.15
CA GLU A 90 -37.60 25.73 -2.96
C GLU A 90 -37.13 27.17 -3.17
N ALA A 91 -36.01 27.34 -3.89
CA ALA A 91 -35.45 28.64 -4.24
C ALA A 91 -36.21 29.36 -5.37
N GLY A 92 -37.27 28.75 -5.92
CA GLY A 92 -38.00 29.26 -7.08
C GLY A 92 -37.12 29.39 -8.33
N MET A 93 -36.10 28.55 -8.45
CA MET A 93 -35.17 28.53 -9.59
C MET A 93 -35.52 27.40 -10.54
N GLU A 94 -35.60 27.71 -11.83
CA GLU A 94 -35.67 26.66 -12.86
C GLU A 94 -34.31 25.99 -13.02
N VAL A 95 -34.31 24.66 -12.93
CA VAL A 95 -33.12 23.86 -13.22
C VAL A 95 -32.90 23.85 -14.74
N PRO A 96 -31.71 24.23 -15.24
CA PRO A 96 -31.41 24.22 -16.66
C PRO A 96 -31.79 22.89 -17.30
N ALA A 97 -32.56 22.96 -18.39
CA ALA A 97 -32.99 21.76 -19.10
C ALA A 97 -31.75 20.92 -19.49
N PRO A 98 -31.79 19.59 -19.29
CA PRO A 98 -30.75 18.71 -19.78
C PRO A 98 -30.52 19.00 -21.26
N ASP A 99 -29.27 18.95 -21.71
CA ASP A 99 -28.95 18.87 -23.14
C ASP A 99 -29.95 17.90 -23.80
N PRO A 100 -30.65 18.25 -24.91
CA PRO A 100 -31.59 17.35 -25.57
C PRO A 100 -31.03 15.93 -25.77
N ARG A 101 -29.73 15.80 -26.06
CA ARG A 101 -29.04 14.50 -26.13
C ARG A 101 -28.87 13.81 -24.79
N ALA A 102 -28.75 14.55 -23.68
CA ALA A 102 -28.76 14.01 -22.33
C ALA A 102 -30.17 13.60 -21.88
N ALA A 103 -31.21 14.34 -22.29
CA ALA A 103 -32.62 13.99 -22.06
C ALA A 103 -32.99 12.71 -22.81
N GLU A 104 -32.68 12.63 -24.11
CA GLU A 104 -32.88 11.42 -24.93
C GLU A 104 -32.13 10.21 -24.36
N ARG A 105 -30.86 10.38 -23.94
CA ARG A 105 -30.12 9.32 -23.23
C ARG A 105 -30.76 8.93 -21.91
N ALA A 106 -31.39 9.86 -21.19
CA ALA A 106 -32.07 9.56 -19.93
C ALA A 106 -33.37 8.79 -20.16
N GLU A 107 -34.15 9.18 -21.16
CA GLU A 107 -35.37 8.48 -21.60
C GLU A 107 -35.03 7.07 -22.10
N LYS A 108 -34.00 6.94 -22.94
CA LYS A 108 -33.50 5.64 -23.41
C LYS A 108 -33.02 4.76 -22.25
N ARG A 109 -32.35 5.32 -21.24
CA ARG A 109 -31.99 4.56 -20.03
C ARG A 109 -33.21 4.15 -19.21
N ALA A 110 -34.22 5.02 -19.11
CA ALA A 110 -35.47 4.69 -18.41
C ALA A 110 -36.16 3.49 -19.08
N SER A 111 -36.26 3.50 -20.41
CA SER A 111 -36.88 2.42 -21.17
C SER A 111 -36.08 1.10 -21.09
N LEU A 112 -34.75 1.14 -20.99
CA LEU A 112 -33.95 -0.06 -20.72
C LEU A 112 -34.15 -0.61 -19.28
N HIS A 113 -34.43 0.26 -18.30
CA HIS A 113 -34.80 -0.21 -16.96
C HIS A 113 -36.15 -0.94 -17.00
N ASP A 114 -37.10 -0.49 -17.81
CA ASP A 114 -38.39 -1.18 -17.99
C ASP A 114 -38.20 -2.59 -18.58
N VAL A 115 -37.31 -2.72 -19.58
CA VAL A 115 -36.94 -4.02 -20.16
C VAL A 115 -36.36 -4.96 -19.10
N THR A 116 -35.38 -4.50 -18.33
CA THR A 116 -34.72 -5.33 -17.31
C THR A 116 -35.64 -5.67 -16.14
N ALA A 117 -36.54 -4.75 -15.76
CA ALA A 117 -37.58 -5.02 -14.76
C ALA A 117 -38.59 -6.07 -15.25
N ALA A 118 -39.06 -5.96 -16.50
CA ALA A 118 -39.96 -6.93 -17.10
C ALA A 118 -39.31 -8.31 -17.24
N ALA A 119 -38.04 -8.36 -17.67
CA ALA A 119 -37.27 -9.59 -17.72
C ALA A 119 -37.11 -10.23 -16.34
N GLN A 120 -36.81 -9.44 -15.30
CA GLN A 120 -36.71 -9.92 -13.93
C GLN A 120 -38.04 -10.55 -13.47
N GLN A 121 -39.15 -9.86 -13.68
CA GLN A 121 -40.47 -10.37 -13.31
C GLN A 121 -40.77 -11.69 -14.02
N TRP A 122 -40.49 -11.75 -15.33
CA TRP A 122 -40.67 -12.97 -16.12
C TRP A 122 -39.81 -14.14 -15.61
N PHE A 123 -38.53 -13.92 -15.31
CA PHE A 123 -37.67 -14.96 -14.76
C PHE A 123 -38.17 -15.45 -13.39
N VAL A 124 -38.65 -14.56 -12.52
CA VAL A 124 -39.24 -14.94 -11.23
C VAL A 124 -40.48 -15.80 -11.41
N ASP A 125 -41.34 -15.47 -12.37
CA ASP A 125 -42.55 -16.25 -12.63
C ASP A 125 -42.22 -17.62 -13.26
N ARG A 126 -41.20 -17.69 -14.12
CA ARG A 126 -40.66 -18.96 -14.62
C ARG A 126 -40.02 -19.82 -13.54
N LEU A 127 -39.41 -19.21 -12.52
CA LEU A 127 -38.92 -19.95 -11.37
C LEU A 127 -40.07 -20.60 -10.58
N LYS A 128 -41.29 -20.06 -10.64
CA LYS A 128 -42.48 -20.65 -9.97
C LYS A 128 -43.20 -21.69 -10.82
N SER A 129 -43.03 -21.66 -12.15
CA SER A 129 -43.68 -22.59 -13.08
C SER A 129 -43.13 -24.02 -12.99
N GLY A 130 -43.68 -24.95 -13.79
CA GLY A 130 -43.12 -26.30 -13.94
C GLY A 130 -41.65 -26.30 -14.38
N ASP A 131 -41.28 -25.40 -15.29
CA ASP A 131 -39.93 -25.27 -15.86
C ASP A 131 -38.87 -24.99 -14.78
N GLY A 132 -39.23 -24.23 -13.74
CA GLY A 132 -38.34 -23.88 -12.63
C GLY A 132 -38.07 -24.99 -11.62
N ALA A 133 -38.62 -26.20 -11.78
CA ALA A 133 -38.52 -27.26 -10.76
C ALA A 133 -37.08 -27.63 -10.39
N GLN A 134 -36.19 -27.77 -11.38
CA GLN A 134 -34.78 -28.07 -11.15
C GLN A 134 -34.06 -26.93 -10.41
N ALA A 135 -34.39 -25.68 -10.75
CA ALA A 135 -33.83 -24.49 -10.12
C ALA A 135 -34.25 -24.37 -8.66
N ARG A 136 -35.53 -24.58 -8.34
CA ARG A 136 -36.03 -24.62 -6.95
C ARG A 136 -35.39 -25.74 -6.15
N ALA A 137 -35.26 -26.94 -6.73
CA ALA A 137 -34.59 -28.05 -6.08
C ALA A 137 -33.11 -27.75 -5.78
N TYR A 138 -32.42 -27.08 -6.70
CA TYR A 138 -31.05 -26.63 -6.50
C TYR A 138 -30.93 -25.62 -5.34
N LEU A 139 -31.78 -24.59 -5.31
CA LEU A 139 -31.80 -23.59 -4.23
C LEU A 139 -32.08 -24.23 -2.86
N LYS A 140 -33.02 -25.18 -2.81
CA LYS A 140 -33.33 -25.93 -1.59
C LYS A 140 -32.14 -26.78 -1.12
N ARG A 141 -31.44 -27.47 -2.03
CA ARG A 141 -30.22 -28.22 -1.70
C ARG A 141 -29.10 -27.33 -1.17
N ARG A 142 -29.02 -26.08 -1.63
CA ARG A 142 -28.09 -25.07 -1.09
C ARG A 142 -28.51 -24.53 0.28
N GLY A 143 -29.71 -24.81 0.76
CA GLY A 143 -30.17 -24.39 2.09
C GLY A 143 -30.57 -22.92 2.17
N PHE A 144 -30.90 -22.28 1.03
CA PHE A 144 -31.37 -20.90 1.03
C PHE A 144 -32.83 -20.81 1.47
N ALA A 145 -33.10 -19.93 2.44
CA ALA A 145 -34.45 -19.68 2.91
C ALA A 145 -35.31 -19.00 1.83
N ASP A 146 -36.61 -19.30 1.81
CA ASP A 146 -37.54 -18.72 0.82
C ASP A 146 -37.58 -17.18 0.85
N GLY A 147 -37.35 -16.58 2.03
CA GLY A 147 -37.16 -15.13 2.17
C GLY A 147 -35.97 -14.62 1.36
N VAL A 148 -34.80 -15.25 1.54
CA VAL A 148 -33.58 -14.90 0.81
C VAL A 148 -33.75 -15.11 -0.70
N VAL A 149 -34.38 -16.21 -1.11
CA VAL A 149 -34.66 -16.50 -2.53
C VAL A 149 -35.51 -15.37 -3.16
N ARG A 150 -36.52 -14.89 -2.42
CA ARG A 150 -37.39 -13.79 -2.84
C ARG A 150 -36.65 -12.45 -2.85
N ASP A 151 -35.92 -12.15 -1.78
CA ASP A 151 -35.27 -10.85 -1.56
C ASP A 151 -34.15 -10.60 -2.55
N PHE A 152 -33.37 -11.64 -2.89
CA PHE A 152 -32.36 -11.59 -3.96
C PHE A 152 -32.96 -11.71 -5.37
N GLY A 153 -34.27 -11.96 -5.48
CA GLY A 153 -34.97 -11.99 -6.75
C GLY A 153 -34.54 -13.13 -7.66
N PHE A 154 -34.30 -14.33 -7.12
CA PHE A 154 -33.95 -15.46 -7.99
C PHE A 154 -35.04 -15.71 -9.03
N GLY A 155 -34.59 -16.04 -10.24
CA GLY A 155 -35.45 -16.40 -11.36
C GLY A 155 -34.93 -17.62 -12.11
N PHE A 156 -35.61 -18.00 -13.20
CA PHE A 156 -35.19 -19.07 -14.08
C PHE A 156 -35.38 -18.69 -15.54
N ALA A 157 -34.34 -18.89 -16.34
CA ALA A 157 -34.38 -18.77 -17.79
C ALA A 157 -34.59 -20.17 -18.41
N PRO A 158 -35.71 -20.41 -19.12
CA PRO A 158 -35.96 -21.64 -19.86
C PRO A 158 -34.86 -21.97 -20.88
N SER A 159 -34.80 -23.21 -21.36
CA SER A 159 -33.78 -23.64 -22.32
C SER A 159 -34.07 -23.21 -23.76
N GLU A 160 -35.32 -22.83 -24.08
CA GLU A 160 -35.68 -22.43 -25.44
C GLU A 160 -34.93 -21.18 -25.90
N ARG A 161 -34.68 -21.07 -27.21
CA ARG A 161 -33.88 -19.99 -27.80
C ARG A 161 -34.60 -18.64 -27.92
N GLN A 162 -35.94 -18.65 -27.91
CA GLN A 162 -36.80 -17.48 -28.18
C GLN A 162 -37.86 -17.25 -27.10
N ALA A 163 -37.74 -17.90 -25.94
CA ALA A 163 -38.73 -17.84 -24.86
C ALA A 163 -38.97 -16.40 -24.37
N LEU A 164 -37.91 -15.62 -24.23
CA LEU A 164 -37.97 -14.24 -23.75
C LEU A 164 -38.53 -13.30 -24.82
N LYS A 165 -38.16 -13.47 -26.10
CA LYS A 165 -38.74 -12.71 -27.23
C LYS A 165 -40.26 -12.82 -27.25
N GLY A 166 -40.78 -14.04 -27.12
CA GLY A 166 -42.22 -14.29 -27.14
C GLY A 166 -42.96 -13.81 -25.89
N ALA A 167 -42.25 -13.60 -24.78
CA ALA A 167 -42.85 -13.26 -23.49
C ALA A 167 -42.85 -11.75 -23.19
N LEU A 168 -41.91 -10.98 -23.74
CA LEU A 168 -41.77 -9.56 -23.45
C LEU A 168 -42.20 -8.71 -24.66
N SER A 169 -43.04 -7.70 -24.41
CA SER A 169 -43.54 -6.77 -25.44
C SER A 169 -42.64 -5.54 -25.57
N PHE A 170 -41.41 -5.73 -26.06
CA PHE A 170 -40.47 -4.64 -26.37
C PHE A 170 -39.80 -4.84 -27.73
N ASP A 171 -39.30 -3.76 -28.31
CA ASP A 171 -38.54 -3.82 -29.55
C ASP A 171 -37.29 -4.70 -29.40
N GLU A 172 -37.00 -5.49 -30.43
CA GLU A 172 -35.87 -6.43 -30.43
C GLU A 172 -34.53 -5.73 -30.21
N SER A 173 -34.37 -4.51 -30.73
CA SER A 173 -33.19 -3.67 -30.52
C SER A 173 -32.99 -3.31 -29.04
N MET A 174 -34.06 -3.03 -28.29
CA MET A 174 -33.98 -2.74 -26.87
C MET A 174 -33.61 -3.99 -26.06
N LEU A 175 -34.13 -5.16 -26.44
CA LEU A 175 -33.77 -6.43 -25.79
C LEU A 175 -32.29 -6.78 -26.00
N VAL A 176 -31.74 -6.48 -27.19
CA VAL A 176 -30.31 -6.63 -27.48
C VAL A 176 -29.49 -5.61 -26.69
N GLU A 177 -29.87 -4.33 -26.69
CA GLU A 177 -29.15 -3.27 -25.98
C GLU A 177 -29.15 -3.44 -24.45
N ALA A 178 -30.24 -3.98 -23.88
CA ALA A 178 -30.32 -4.39 -22.48
C ALA A 178 -29.51 -5.68 -22.17
N GLY A 179 -28.93 -6.31 -23.18
CA GLY A 179 -28.15 -7.53 -23.06
C GLY A 179 -28.98 -8.79 -22.77
N MET A 180 -30.29 -8.76 -23.00
CA MET A 180 -31.18 -9.91 -22.81
C MET A 180 -31.14 -10.88 -23.99
N ARG A 181 -30.81 -10.37 -25.18
CA ARG A 181 -30.67 -11.14 -26.41
C ARG A 181 -29.33 -10.87 -27.08
N VAL A 182 -28.83 -11.87 -27.80
CA VAL A 182 -27.58 -11.81 -28.56
C VAL A 182 -27.94 -11.50 -30.00
N ASP A 183 -27.27 -10.49 -30.56
CA ASP A 183 -27.31 -10.18 -31.98
C ASP A 183 -26.47 -11.20 -32.75
N ALA A 184 -27.10 -11.99 -33.61
CA ALA A 184 -26.41 -13.01 -34.38
C ALA A 184 -26.02 -12.45 -35.74
N GLU A 185 -24.71 -12.37 -36.03
CA GLU A 185 -24.20 -11.81 -37.30
C GLU A 185 -24.80 -12.52 -38.53
N ASP A 186 -24.97 -13.86 -38.46
CA ASP A 186 -25.49 -14.70 -39.55
C ASP A 186 -26.69 -15.57 -39.08
N GLY A 187 -27.72 -14.96 -38.48
CA GLY A 187 -28.92 -15.72 -38.11
C GLY A 187 -29.97 -14.93 -37.32
N GLU A 188 -30.95 -15.65 -36.78
CA GLU A 188 -31.95 -15.04 -35.89
C GLU A 188 -31.34 -14.77 -34.50
N ASN A 189 -31.55 -13.55 -34.00
CA ASN A 189 -31.23 -13.18 -32.63
C ASN A 189 -31.86 -14.16 -31.64
N PHE A 190 -31.19 -14.40 -30.53
CA PHE A 190 -31.63 -15.42 -29.58
C PHE A 190 -31.38 -14.99 -28.14
N ASP A 191 -32.12 -15.59 -27.21
CA ASP A 191 -32.05 -15.27 -25.80
C ASP A 191 -30.66 -15.55 -25.24
N ARG A 192 -30.06 -14.58 -24.56
CA ARG A 192 -28.69 -14.73 -24.02
C ARG A 192 -28.62 -15.81 -22.94
N PHE A 193 -29.60 -15.79 -22.05
CA PHE A 193 -29.67 -16.70 -20.91
C PHE A 193 -30.63 -17.84 -21.23
N ARG A 194 -30.14 -19.08 -21.14
CA ARG A 194 -30.91 -20.29 -21.44
C ARG A 194 -30.55 -21.41 -20.48
N GLY A 195 -31.56 -22.07 -19.92
CA GLY A 195 -31.39 -23.18 -18.97
C GLY A 195 -30.60 -22.77 -17.72
N ARG A 196 -30.83 -21.55 -17.23
CA ARG A 196 -30.02 -20.94 -16.15
C ARG A 196 -30.88 -20.48 -15.00
N LEU A 197 -30.38 -20.70 -13.79
CA LEU A 197 -30.82 -19.99 -12.60
C LEU A 197 -30.38 -18.53 -12.73
N MET A 198 -31.33 -17.60 -12.63
CA MET A 198 -31.12 -16.18 -12.87
C MET A 198 -31.00 -15.41 -11.57
N LEU A 199 -30.08 -14.45 -11.56
CA LEU A 199 -29.76 -13.56 -10.46
C LEU A 199 -29.72 -12.12 -10.97
N PRO A 200 -30.62 -11.22 -10.52
CA PRO A 200 -30.56 -9.82 -10.90
C PRO A 200 -29.33 -9.14 -10.31
N ILE A 201 -28.68 -8.32 -11.12
CA ILE A 201 -27.65 -7.37 -10.69
C ILE A 201 -28.34 -6.01 -10.62
N GLN A 202 -28.19 -5.33 -9.49
CA GLN A 202 -28.91 -4.10 -9.17
C GLN A 202 -27.95 -2.94 -8.95
N ASP A 203 -28.38 -1.74 -9.35
CA ASP A 203 -27.67 -0.50 -9.06
C ASP A 203 -27.76 -0.11 -7.58
N ALA A 204 -27.13 1.01 -7.19
CA ALA A 204 -27.16 1.52 -5.82
C ALA A 204 -28.57 1.87 -5.32
N ARG A 205 -29.56 2.04 -6.21
CA ARG A 205 -30.97 2.31 -5.88
C ARG A 205 -31.80 1.02 -5.83
N GLY A 206 -31.20 -0.14 -6.06
CA GLY A 206 -31.89 -1.44 -6.09
C GLY A 206 -32.62 -1.73 -7.40
N ARG A 207 -32.43 -0.93 -8.45
CA ARG A 207 -33.05 -1.18 -9.76
C ARG A 207 -32.24 -2.20 -10.52
N VAL A 208 -32.91 -3.13 -11.22
CA VAL A 208 -32.23 -4.13 -12.04
C VAL A 208 -31.54 -3.42 -13.22
N ILE A 209 -30.29 -3.79 -13.46
CA ILE A 209 -29.44 -3.25 -14.54
C ILE A 209 -28.81 -4.34 -15.40
N ALA A 210 -28.69 -5.56 -14.87
CA ALA A 210 -28.08 -6.69 -15.54
C ALA A 210 -28.45 -7.99 -14.82
N PHE A 211 -27.97 -9.12 -15.32
CA PHE A 211 -28.19 -10.42 -14.74
C PHE A 211 -26.93 -11.28 -14.73
N GLY A 212 -26.79 -12.09 -13.69
CA GLY A 212 -25.96 -13.29 -13.66
C GLY A 212 -26.83 -14.52 -13.89
N GLY A 213 -26.29 -15.53 -14.59
CA GLY A 213 -26.99 -16.77 -14.89
C GLY A 213 -26.10 -17.99 -14.61
N ARG A 214 -26.51 -18.84 -13.68
CA ARG A 214 -25.83 -20.11 -13.36
C ARG A 214 -26.46 -21.26 -14.11
N ILE A 215 -25.66 -22.03 -14.85
CA ILE A 215 -26.17 -23.27 -15.48
C ILE A 215 -26.42 -24.33 -14.42
N LEU A 216 -27.55 -25.03 -14.52
CA LEU A 216 -27.94 -26.10 -13.59
C LEU A 216 -27.49 -27.48 -14.04
N ASP A 217 -27.34 -27.66 -15.36
CA ASP A 217 -26.92 -28.90 -15.99
C ASP A 217 -25.62 -28.68 -16.77
N ALA A 218 -24.52 -28.61 -16.03
CA ALA A 218 -23.18 -28.37 -16.59
C ALA A 218 -22.66 -29.58 -17.39
N GLU A 219 -23.08 -30.79 -17.03
CA GLU A 219 -22.66 -32.03 -17.69
C GLU A 219 -23.27 -32.17 -19.09
N ALA A 220 -24.55 -31.78 -19.27
CA ALA A 220 -25.16 -31.75 -20.60
C ALA A 220 -24.58 -30.65 -21.51
N HIS A 221 -23.92 -29.64 -20.95
CA HIS A 221 -23.43 -28.47 -21.68
C HIS A 221 -21.96 -28.14 -21.32
N PRO A 222 -21.01 -29.05 -21.60
CA PRO A 222 -19.63 -28.94 -21.09
C PRO A 222 -18.85 -27.73 -21.62
N ARG A 223 -19.29 -27.14 -22.75
CA ARG A 223 -18.70 -25.91 -23.31
C ARG A 223 -19.32 -24.62 -22.77
N ALA A 224 -20.44 -24.71 -22.04
CA ALA A 224 -21.11 -23.53 -21.52
C ALA A 224 -20.47 -23.09 -20.19
N PRO A 225 -20.22 -21.78 -19.98
CA PRO A 225 -19.63 -21.32 -18.75
C PRO A 225 -20.59 -21.53 -17.57
N LYS A 226 -20.05 -21.96 -16.42
CA LYS A 226 -20.81 -22.21 -15.18
C LYS A 226 -21.64 -20.99 -14.78
N TYR A 227 -21.03 -19.82 -14.84
CA TYR A 227 -21.68 -18.52 -14.66
C TYR A 227 -21.54 -17.68 -15.93
N LEU A 228 -22.62 -17.00 -16.30
CA LEU A 228 -22.67 -16.06 -17.41
C LEU A 228 -23.23 -14.74 -16.90
N ASN A 229 -22.54 -13.64 -17.14
CA ASN A 229 -23.05 -12.30 -16.85
C ASN A 229 -23.60 -11.66 -18.14
N SER A 230 -24.51 -10.70 -17.98
CA SER A 230 -24.85 -9.74 -19.04
C SER A 230 -23.57 -9.12 -19.65
N PRO A 231 -23.60 -8.73 -20.93
CA PRO A 231 -22.52 -7.93 -21.52
C PRO A 231 -22.50 -6.53 -20.89
N GLU A 232 -21.50 -5.72 -21.22
CA GLU A 232 -21.56 -4.28 -20.90
C GLU A 232 -22.78 -3.66 -21.61
N THR A 233 -23.50 -2.78 -20.92
CA THR A 233 -24.68 -2.08 -21.47
C THR A 233 -24.70 -0.63 -21.00
N PRO A 234 -25.56 0.24 -21.56
CA PRO A 234 -25.74 1.59 -21.02
C PRO A 234 -26.17 1.65 -19.54
N LEU A 235 -26.73 0.57 -18.99
CA LEU A 235 -27.11 0.45 -17.59
C LEU A 235 -26.06 -0.24 -16.72
N PHE A 236 -25.16 -1.01 -17.32
CA PHE A 236 -24.32 -1.96 -16.61
C PHE A 236 -22.86 -1.88 -17.05
N ASP A 237 -22.02 -1.47 -16.10
CA ASP A 237 -20.56 -1.51 -16.20
C ASP A 237 -20.02 -2.49 -15.15
N LYS A 238 -19.41 -3.61 -15.58
CA LYS A 238 -18.88 -4.63 -14.65
C LYS A 238 -17.80 -4.07 -13.74
N GLY A 239 -16.90 -3.26 -14.29
CA GLY A 239 -15.77 -2.68 -13.58
C GLY A 239 -16.15 -1.59 -12.60
N ARG A 240 -17.42 -1.15 -12.58
CA ARG A 240 -17.95 -0.10 -11.69
C ARG A 240 -19.16 -0.56 -10.88
N THR A 241 -19.46 -1.85 -10.89
CA THR A 241 -20.58 -2.42 -10.16
C THR A 241 -20.10 -3.52 -9.24
N LEU A 242 -20.61 -3.52 -8.00
CA LEU A 242 -20.44 -4.61 -7.04
C LEU A 242 -21.81 -5.25 -6.81
N PHE A 243 -21.86 -6.58 -6.88
CA PHE A 243 -23.07 -7.32 -6.54
C PHE A 243 -23.48 -7.03 -5.10
N ASN A 244 -24.79 -6.90 -4.88
CA ASN A 244 -25.41 -6.69 -3.56
C ASN A 244 -25.06 -5.38 -2.82
N LEU A 245 -24.31 -4.45 -3.45
CA LEU A 245 -23.89 -3.22 -2.77
C LEU A 245 -25.05 -2.40 -2.19
N HIS A 246 -26.20 -2.32 -2.87
CA HIS A 246 -27.36 -1.57 -2.39
C HIS A 246 -27.97 -2.12 -1.08
N ARG A 247 -27.89 -3.43 -0.84
CA ARG A 247 -28.32 -4.04 0.43
C ARG A 247 -27.19 -4.01 1.48
N ALA A 248 -25.97 -4.27 1.02
CA ALA A 248 -24.81 -4.38 1.89
C ALA A 248 -24.36 -3.02 2.46
N ALA A 249 -24.42 -1.93 1.69
CA ALA A 249 -23.92 -0.62 2.13
C ALA A 249 -24.59 -0.09 3.41
N PRO A 250 -25.93 -0.11 3.56
CA PRO A 250 -26.57 0.26 4.83
C PRO A 250 -26.14 -0.63 6.01
N ALA A 251 -25.95 -1.94 5.78
CA ALA A 251 -25.49 -2.86 6.82
C ALA A 251 -24.03 -2.57 7.21
N ALA A 252 -23.17 -2.33 6.21
CA ALA A 252 -21.76 -2.05 6.38
C ALA A 252 -21.49 -0.76 7.17
N ARG A 253 -22.26 0.30 6.91
CA ARG A 253 -22.13 1.56 7.68
C ARG A 253 -22.53 1.38 9.15
N ARG A 254 -23.46 0.48 9.45
CA ARG A 254 -23.87 0.18 10.83
C ARG A 254 -22.86 -0.70 11.56
N SER A 255 -22.28 -1.67 10.87
CA SER A 255 -21.32 -2.62 11.44
C SER A 255 -19.87 -2.10 11.43
N GLY A 256 -19.57 -1.09 10.60
CA GLY A 256 -18.20 -0.67 10.32
C GLY A 256 -17.41 -1.68 9.47
N ARG A 257 -18.08 -2.67 8.87
CA ARG A 257 -17.47 -3.81 8.18
C ARG A 257 -18.10 -4.03 6.81
N MET A 258 -17.29 -4.33 5.80
CA MET A 258 -17.75 -4.79 4.49
C MET A 258 -16.94 -6.02 4.12
N VAL A 259 -17.61 -7.10 3.71
CA VAL A 259 -16.95 -8.35 3.29
C VAL A 259 -17.04 -8.50 1.78
N VAL A 260 -15.91 -8.66 1.12
CA VAL A 260 -15.79 -8.86 -0.33
C VAL A 260 -15.45 -10.32 -0.57
N VAL A 261 -16.35 -11.04 -1.21
CA VAL A 261 -16.20 -12.46 -1.59
C VAL A 261 -16.11 -12.60 -3.11
N GLU A 262 -15.78 -13.78 -3.63
CA GLU A 262 -15.55 -13.96 -5.07
C GLU A 262 -16.85 -13.99 -5.89
N GLY A 263 -17.89 -14.64 -5.38
CA GLY A 263 -19.08 -14.98 -6.17
C GLY A 263 -20.41 -14.52 -5.59
N TYR A 264 -21.43 -14.56 -6.45
CA TYR A 264 -22.82 -14.31 -6.07
C TYR A 264 -23.30 -15.23 -4.95
N MET A 265 -22.93 -16.50 -5.03
CA MET A 265 -23.43 -17.52 -4.11
C MET A 265 -22.87 -17.31 -2.71
N ASP A 266 -21.61 -16.90 -2.59
CA ASP A 266 -20.98 -16.60 -1.31
C ASP A 266 -21.68 -15.40 -0.65
N VAL A 267 -21.95 -14.33 -1.41
CA VAL A 267 -22.71 -13.18 -0.90
C VAL A 267 -24.08 -13.60 -0.36
N ILE A 268 -24.78 -14.46 -1.09
CA ILE A 268 -26.12 -14.91 -0.73
C ILE A 268 -26.06 -15.87 0.46
N ALA A 269 -25.05 -16.75 0.52
CA ALA A 269 -24.83 -17.65 1.65
C ALA A 269 -24.53 -16.86 2.93
N LEU A 270 -23.67 -15.85 2.86
CA LEU A 270 -23.39 -14.93 3.96
C LEU A 270 -24.67 -14.20 4.41
N ALA A 271 -25.44 -13.65 3.45
CA ALA A 271 -26.71 -13.00 3.78
C ALA A 271 -27.73 -13.96 4.40
N ASN A 272 -27.79 -15.22 3.94
CA ASN A 272 -28.64 -16.27 4.51
C ASN A 272 -28.21 -16.65 5.94
N ALA A 273 -26.93 -16.52 6.28
CA ALA A 273 -26.40 -16.64 7.64
C ALA A 273 -26.55 -15.34 8.48
N GLY A 274 -27.15 -14.29 7.92
CA GLY A 274 -27.36 -13.00 8.58
C GLY A 274 -26.13 -12.10 8.60
N ILE A 275 -25.18 -12.29 7.68
CA ILE A 275 -24.06 -11.38 7.39
C ILE A 275 -24.46 -10.58 6.14
N ALA A 276 -25.11 -9.44 6.34
CA ALA A 276 -25.77 -8.69 5.26
C ALA A 276 -24.80 -7.77 4.50
N GLU A 277 -23.65 -7.47 5.08
CA GLU A 277 -22.61 -6.57 4.57
C GLU A 277 -21.65 -7.22 3.55
N ALA A 278 -22.10 -8.25 2.83
CA ALA A 278 -21.30 -8.95 1.83
C ALA A 278 -21.56 -8.44 0.40
N VAL A 279 -20.50 -8.31 -0.39
CA VAL A 279 -20.52 -7.92 -1.81
C VAL A 279 -19.54 -8.77 -2.62
N ALA A 280 -19.71 -8.80 -3.94
CA ALA A 280 -18.80 -9.52 -4.84
C ALA A 280 -18.55 -8.73 -6.15
N PRO A 281 -17.35 -8.83 -6.74
CA PRO A 281 -17.11 -8.39 -8.11
C PRO A 281 -17.83 -9.31 -9.10
N LEU A 282 -18.03 -8.81 -10.33
CA LEU A 282 -18.90 -9.46 -11.32
C LEU A 282 -18.13 -10.30 -12.33
N GLY A 283 -17.43 -11.32 -11.83
CA GLY A 283 -16.70 -12.31 -12.65
C GLY A 283 -15.34 -11.82 -13.18
N THR A 284 -14.79 -10.76 -12.60
CA THR A 284 -13.46 -10.22 -12.90
C THR A 284 -12.69 -9.99 -11.60
N ALA A 285 -11.38 -9.75 -11.70
CA ALA A 285 -10.62 -9.23 -10.56
C ALA A 285 -11.24 -7.90 -10.07
N LEU A 286 -11.11 -7.64 -8.77
CA LEU A 286 -11.53 -6.39 -8.14
C LEU A 286 -10.82 -5.21 -8.81
N THR A 287 -11.58 -4.22 -9.27
CA THR A 287 -11.06 -3.04 -9.98
C THR A 287 -10.81 -1.86 -9.04
N GLU A 288 -10.03 -0.88 -9.48
CA GLU A 288 -9.79 0.38 -8.79
C GLU A 288 -11.11 1.13 -8.49
N ASN A 289 -12.02 1.18 -9.47
CA ASN A 289 -13.33 1.80 -9.29
C ASN A 289 -14.17 1.09 -8.22
N GLN A 290 -14.11 -0.25 -8.16
CA GLN A 290 -14.78 -1.02 -7.12
C GLN A 290 -14.13 -0.82 -5.75
N ILE A 291 -12.80 -0.71 -5.66
CA ILE A 291 -12.09 -0.38 -4.42
C ILE A 291 -12.55 0.98 -3.89
N GLU A 292 -12.64 2.00 -4.74
CA GLU A 292 -13.19 3.32 -4.34
C GLU A 292 -14.65 3.23 -3.89
N LEU A 293 -15.48 2.37 -4.52
CA LEU A 293 -16.86 2.16 -4.06
C LEU A 293 -16.91 1.55 -2.66
N LEU A 294 -16.02 0.61 -2.35
CA LEU A 294 -15.90 -0.01 -1.03
C LEU A 294 -15.44 1.01 0.01
N TRP A 295 -14.41 1.80 -0.30
CA TRP A 295 -13.84 2.84 0.54
C TRP A 295 -14.80 3.98 0.87
N ARG A 296 -15.81 4.22 0.03
CA ARG A 296 -16.93 5.13 0.37
C ARG A 296 -17.87 4.56 1.43
N GLN A 297 -17.84 3.25 1.69
CA GLN A 297 -18.70 2.62 2.70
C GLN A 297 -17.95 2.36 4.00
N VAL A 298 -16.73 1.83 3.91
CA VAL A 298 -15.88 1.53 5.05
C VAL A 298 -14.41 1.77 4.68
N GLU A 299 -13.64 2.23 5.66
CA GLU A 299 -12.21 2.57 5.49
C GLU A 299 -11.33 1.36 5.14
N CYS A 300 -11.63 0.19 5.71
CA CYS A 300 -10.85 -1.04 5.52
C CYS A 300 -11.77 -2.26 5.26
N PRO A 301 -12.23 -2.47 4.01
CA PRO A 301 -13.02 -3.65 3.64
C PRO A 301 -12.19 -4.95 3.74
N LEU A 302 -12.87 -6.05 4.06
CA LEU A 302 -12.30 -7.39 4.23
C LEU A 302 -12.41 -8.18 2.93
N LEU A 303 -11.30 -8.65 2.37
CA LEU A 303 -11.28 -9.59 1.24
C LEU A 303 -11.29 -11.02 1.77
N CYS A 304 -12.39 -11.73 1.54
CA CYS A 304 -12.61 -13.12 1.94
C CYS A 304 -12.79 -13.97 0.68
N PHE A 305 -11.67 -14.33 0.05
CA PHE A 305 -11.62 -15.11 -1.17
C PHE A 305 -11.37 -16.59 -0.88
N ASP A 306 -11.54 -17.44 -1.90
CA ASP A 306 -11.51 -18.90 -1.74
C ASP A 306 -10.14 -19.36 -1.21
N GLY A 307 -10.15 -20.41 -0.39
CA GLY A 307 -8.94 -20.97 0.22
C GLY A 307 -8.04 -21.75 -0.74
N ASP A 308 -8.10 -21.45 -2.04
CA ASP A 308 -7.32 -22.11 -3.08
C ASP A 308 -6.26 -21.15 -3.70
N ASN A 309 -5.48 -21.68 -4.64
CA ASN A 309 -4.46 -20.88 -5.31
C ASN A 309 -5.06 -19.76 -6.18
N ALA A 310 -6.29 -19.91 -6.68
CA ALA A 310 -6.96 -18.90 -7.49
C ALA A 310 -7.40 -17.71 -6.62
N GLY A 311 -7.99 -17.97 -5.46
CA GLY A 311 -8.38 -16.96 -4.47
C GLY A 311 -7.18 -16.21 -3.91
N GLN A 312 -6.08 -16.89 -3.58
CA GLN A 312 -4.82 -16.23 -3.18
C GLN A 312 -4.29 -15.29 -4.26
N ARG A 313 -4.28 -15.71 -5.54
CA ARG A 313 -3.91 -14.84 -6.66
C ARG A 313 -4.89 -13.68 -6.86
N ALA A 314 -6.17 -13.88 -6.59
CA ALA A 314 -7.18 -12.83 -6.65
C ALA A 314 -6.94 -11.77 -5.57
N ALA A 315 -6.62 -12.20 -4.34
CA ALA A 315 -6.26 -11.30 -3.24
C ALA A 315 -5.01 -10.49 -3.60
N MET A 316 -3.96 -11.14 -4.11
CA MET A 316 -2.75 -10.44 -4.52
C MET A 316 -2.99 -9.44 -5.67
N ARG A 317 -3.84 -9.77 -6.64
CA ARG A 317 -4.25 -8.79 -7.68
C ARG A 317 -4.98 -7.61 -7.08
N ALA A 318 -5.87 -7.81 -6.11
CA ALA A 318 -6.55 -6.72 -5.42
C ALA A 318 -5.57 -5.85 -4.62
N ILE A 319 -4.60 -6.46 -3.93
CA ILE A 319 -3.51 -5.75 -3.24
C ILE A 319 -2.74 -4.87 -4.23
N ALA A 320 -2.29 -5.43 -5.35
CA ALA A 320 -1.54 -4.70 -6.37
C ALA A 320 -2.32 -3.50 -6.95
N ARG A 321 -3.64 -3.63 -7.09
CA ARG A 321 -4.54 -2.55 -7.55
C ARG A 321 -4.76 -1.48 -6.48
N ALA A 322 -4.76 -1.87 -5.20
CA ALA A 322 -4.97 -0.96 -4.08
C ALA A 322 -3.72 -0.15 -3.71
N LEU A 323 -2.51 -0.72 -3.87
CA LEU A 323 -1.25 -0.08 -3.48
C LEU A 323 -1.10 1.36 -4.01
N PRO A 324 -1.33 1.66 -5.31
CA PRO A 324 -1.22 3.03 -5.82
C PRO A 324 -2.27 3.99 -5.26
N MET A 325 -3.37 3.46 -4.73
CA MET A 325 -4.54 4.23 -4.29
C MET A 325 -4.58 4.44 -2.78
N LEU A 326 -3.65 3.84 -2.02
CA LEU A 326 -3.60 3.95 -0.58
C LEU A 326 -3.53 5.41 -0.13
N ARG A 327 -4.37 5.74 0.85
CA ARG A 327 -4.43 7.06 1.51
C ARG A 327 -4.71 6.87 2.99
N PRO A 328 -4.46 7.87 3.86
CA PRO A 328 -4.68 7.74 5.30
C PRO A 328 -6.08 7.20 5.63
N GLY A 329 -6.13 6.23 6.54
CA GLY A 329 -7.35 5.51 6.91
C GLY A 329 -7.81 4.43 5.93
N HIS A 330 -7.41 4.48 4.65
CA HIS A 330 -7.96 3.62 3.60
C HIS A 330 -7.01 2.48 3.24
N SER A 331 -7.45 1.24 3.47
CA SER A 331 -6.66 0.04 3.15
C SER A 331 -7.57 -1.14 2.81
N LEU A 332 -6.99 -2.34 2.66
CA LEU A 332 -7.71 -3.61 2.58
C LEU A 332 -7.20 -4.52 3.69
N ALA A 333 -8.04 -5.43 4.17
CA ALA A 333 -7.60 -6.52 5.01
C ALA A 333 -8.00 -7.86 4.39
N ILE A 334 -7.20 -8.91 4.60
CA ILE A 334 -7.34 -10.20 3.94
C ILE A 334 -7.77 -11.23 4.99
N VAL A 335 -8.82 -11.98 4.68
CA VAL A 335 -9.28 -13.10 5.50
C VAL A 335 -8.83 -14.39 4.83
N HIS A 336 -7.99 -15.15 5.50
CA HIS A 336 -7.53 -16.44 4.99
C HIS A 336 -8.56 -17.53 5.24
N MET A 337 -9.14 -18.03 4.16
CA MET A 337 -10.01 -19.19 4.20
C MET A 337 -9.19 -20.49 4.35
N PRO A 338 -9.73 -21.51 5.04
CA PRO A 338 -9.07 -22.81 5.11
C PRO A 338 -8.85 -23.42 3.72
N PRO A 339 -7.76 -24.21 3.52
CA PRO A 339 -7.42 -24.74 2.21
C PRO A 339 -8.59 -25.48 1.54
N GLY A 340 -8.93 -25.05 0.32
CA GLY A 340 -9.97 -25.66 -0.51
C GLY A 340 -11.42 -25.39 -0.09
N LEU A 341 -11.67 -24.52 0.90
CA LEU A 341 -13.02 -24.08 1.25
C LEU A 341 -13.31 -22.67 0.71
N ASP A 342 -14.52 -22.49 0.18
CA ASP A 342 -15.12 -21.17 -0.07
C ASP A 342 -15.96 -20.73 1.15
N PRO A 343 -16.42 -19.46 1.21
CA PRO A 343 -17.25 -18.98 2.32
C PRO A 343 -18.59 -19.72 2.49
N ASP A 344 -19.21 -20.19 1.40
CA ASP A 344 -20.45 -20.99 1.45
C ASP A 344 -20.18 -22.39 2.04
N ASP A 345 -19.12 -23.07 1.62
CA ASP A 345 -18.66 -24.36 2.13
C ASP A 345 -18.37 -24.27 3.64
N LEU A 346 -17.62 -23.25 4.08
CA LEU A 346 -17.33 -23.05 5.50
C LEU A 346 -18.60 -22.84 6.33
N LEU A 347 -19.55 -22.04 5.82
CA LEU A 347 -20.83 -21.80 6.50
C LEU A 347 -21.66 -23.09 6.63
N ARG A 348 -21.66 -23.93 5.60
CA ARG A 348 -22.40 -25.20 5.60
C ARG A 348 -21.77 -26.24 6.52
N ASP A 349 -20.44 -26.32 6.54
CA ASP A 349 -19.71 -27.35 7.28
C ASP A 349 -19.49 -26.99 8.75
N GLN A 350 -19.20 -25.72 9.05
CA GLN A 350 -18.76 -25.27 10.38
C GLN A 350 -19.65 -24.16 10.98
N GLY A 351 -20.61 -23.64 10.22
CA GLY A 351 -21.58 -22.65 10.70
C GLY A 351 -21.05 -21.21 10.76
N LYS A 352 -21.96 -20.29 11.09
CA LYS A 352 -21.71 -18.85 11.14
C LYS A 352 -20.55 -18.46 12.05
N ASP A 353 -20.49 -19.04 13.25
CA ASP A 353 -19.49 -18.68 14.25
C ASP A 353 -18.05 -18.96 13.78
N ALA A 354 -17.86 -19.99 12.94
CA ALA A 354 -16.56 -20.28 12.35
C ALA A 354 -16.13 -19.17 11.38
N LEU A 355 -17.03 -18.74 10.50
CA LEU A 355 -16.76 -17.63 9.58
C LEU A 355 -16.53 -16.32 10.34
N GLU A 356 -17.36 -15.99 11.33
CA GLU A 356 -17.21 -14.76 12.13
C GLU A 356 -15.86 -14.71 12.87
N ARG A 357 -15.34 -15.85 13.35
CA ARG A 357 -13.98 -15.92 13.92
C ARG A 357 -12.89 -15.56 12.91
N LEU A 358 -13.02 -16.00 11.65
CA LEU A 358 -12.08 -15.62 10.59
C LEU A 358 -12.21 -14.13 10.23
N LEU A 359 -13.44 -13.64 10.11
CA LEU A 359 -13.71 -12.23 9.81
C LEU A 359 -13.24 -11.29 10.93
N ALA A 360 -13.14 -11.77 12.17
CA ALA A 360 -12.65 -11.01 13.32
C ALA A 360 -11.11 -10.95 13.42
N ALA A 361 -10.39 -11.79 12.66
CA ALA A 361 -8.94 -11.86 12.66
C ALA A 361 -8.36 -11.72 11.24
N PRO A 362 -8.66 -10.62 10.52
CA PRO A 362 -8.09 -10.42 9.20
C PRO A 362 -6.60 -10.04 9.31
N VAL A 363 -5.86 -10.40 8.28
CA VAL A 363 -4.46 -10.06 8.07
C VAL A 363 -4.36 -8.73 7.34
N SER A 364 -3.42 -7.86 7.72
CA SER A 364 -3.29 -6.55 7.07
C SER A 364 -2.83 -6.70 5.61
N LEU A 365 -3.08 -5.68 4.77
CA LEU A 365 -2.57 -5.66 3.38
C LEU A 365 -1.06 -5.90 3.32
N LEU A 366 -0.29 -5.30 4.23
CA LEU A 366 1.16 -5.43 4.26
C LEU A 366 1.61 -6.84 4.68
N ASP A 367 0.94 -7.42 5.69
CA ASP A 367 1.21 -8.79 6.13
C ASP A 367 0.92 -9.79 5.01
N ALA A 368 -0.24 -9.66 4.36
CA ALA A 368 -0.66 -10.53 3.27
C ALA A 368 0.30 -10.41 2.06
N LEU A 369 0.74 -9.20 1.74
CA LEU A 369 1.75 -8.94 0.71
C LEU A 369 3.07 -9.65 1.03
N TRP A 370 3.56 -9.51 2.26
CA TRP A 370 4.79 -10.17 2.73
C TRP A 370 4.68 -11.70 2.66
N GLU A 371 3.60 -12.27 3.16
CA GLU A 371 3.38 -13.71 3.17
C GLU A 371 3.29 -14.29 1.77
N PHE A 372 2.57 -13.61 0.87
CA PHE A 372 2.45 -14.00 -0.53
C PHE A 372 3.82 -14.02 -1.21
N GLU A 373 4.54 -12.89 -1.19
CA GLU A 373 5.83 -12.76 -1.90
C GLU A 373 6.91 -13.71 -1.37
N ARG A 374 6.87 -14.02 -0.07
CA ARG A 374 7.73 -15.01 0.55
C ARG A 374 7.40 -16.44 0.10
N GLY A 375 6.13 -16.72 -0.21
CA GLY A 375 5.66 -18.03 -0.67
C GLY A 375 5.89 -18.31 -2.16
N VAL A 376 6.20 -17.30 -2.98
CA VAL A 376 6.33 -17.44 -4.45
C VAL A 376 7.49 -18.36 -4.86
N SER A 377 8.65 -18.23 -4.21
CA SER A 377 9.88 -18.93 -4.62
C SER A 377 10.71 -19.38 -3.41
N PRO A 378 11.56 -20.42 -3.56
CA PRO A 378 12.55 -20.77 -2.55
C PRO A 378 13.49 -19.60 -2.25
N LEU A 379 13.88 -19.45 -0.97
CA LEU A 379 14.69 -18.33 -0.46
C LEU A 379 15.98 -18.81 0.21
N ALA A 380 16.59 -19.85 -0.36
CA ALA A 380 17.77 -20.53 0.18
C ALA A 380 19.07 -19.78 -0.10
N SER A 381 19.21 -19.14 -1.26
CA SER A 381 20.42 -18.42 -1.67
C SER A 381 20.34 -16.91 -1.43
N PRO A 382 21.48 -16.21 -1.31
CA PRO A 382 21.52 -14.75 -1.26
C PRO A 382 20.84 -14.08 -2.48
N GLU A 383 21.00 -14.64 -3.67
CA GLU A 383 20.39 -14.15 -4.92
C GLU A 383 18.85 -14.27 -4.84
N GLN A 384 18.34 -15.39 -4.32
CA GLN A 384 16.90 -15.59 -4.14
C GLN A 384 16.32 -14.61 -3.10
N LYS A 385 17.04 -14.38 -2.00
CA LYS A 385 16.67 -13.37 -0.99
C LYS A 385 16.71 -11.95 -1.59
N ALA A 386 17.71 -11.63 -2.41
CA ALA A 386 17.77 -10.36 -3.13
C ALA A 386 16.58 -10.20 -4.08
N GLY A 387 16.17 -11.28 -4.76
CA GLY A 387 14.97 -11.30 -5.59
C GLY A 387 13.68 -11.02 -4.82
N LEU A 388 13.51 -11.59 -3.61
CA LEU A 388 12.38 -11.24 -2.73
C LEU A 388 12.39 -9.75 -2.38
N LYS A 389 13.55 -9.22 -1.97
CA LYS A 389 13.69 -7.81 -1.62
C LYS A 389 13.32 -6.91 -2.81
N ALA A 390 13.76 -7.24 -4.01
CA ALA A 390 13.42 -6.48 -5.22
C ALA A 390 11.90 -6.43 -5.44
N ARG A 391 11.21 -7.58 -5.45
CA ARG A 391 9.75 -7.63 -5.63
C ARG A 391 8.99 -6.84 -4.57
N LEU A 392 9.39 -6.94 -3.30
CA LEU A 392 8.77 -6.17 -2.22
C LEU A 392 8.95 -4.66 -2.43
N LEU A 393 10.14 -4.22 -2.87
CA LEU A 393 10.40 -2.82 -3.16
C LEU A 393 9.62 -2.34 -4.39
N ASP A 394 9.44 -3.16 -5.43
CA ASP A 394 8.63 -2.82 -6.60
C ASP A 394 7.18 -2.49 -6.20
N HIS A 395 6.59 -3.29 -5.29
CA HIS A 395 5.26 -3.01 -4.73
C HIS A 395 5.21 -1.71 -3.91
N VAL A 396 6.25 -1.42 -3.14
CA VAL A 396 6.37 -0.18 -2.36
C VAL A 396 6.44 1.03 -3.28
N GLU A 397 7.23 0.97 -4.36
CA GLU A 397 7.37 2.09 -5.29
C GLU A 397 6.08 2.39 -6.07
N ALA A 398 5.15 1.43 -6.18
CA ALA A 398 3.83 1.65 -6.75
C ALA A 398 2.92 2.53 -5.86
N ILE A 399 3.20 2.66 -4.56
CA ILE A 399 2.41 3.47 -3.62
C ILE A 399 2.60 4.96 -3.91
N GLN A 400 1.51 5.66 -4.24
CA GLN A 400 1.57 7.09 -4.59
C GLN A 400 1.72 8.00 -3.37
N HIS A 401 1.12 7.64 -2.23
CA HIS A 401 1.16 8.46 -1.02
C HIS A 401 2.55 8.38 -0.35
N PRO A 402 3.28 9.51 -0.20
CA PRO A 402 4.69 9.50 0.21
C PRO A 402 4.91 8.93 1.62
N ASP A 403 4.09 9.31 2.59
CA ASP A 403 4.26 8.83 3.97
C ASP A 403 3.94 7.34 4.13
N ILE A 404 2.85 6.87 3.50
CA ILE A 404 2.48 5.46 3.47
C ILE A 404 3.58 4.65 2.80
N ARG A 405 4.10 5.11 1.66
CA ARG A 405 5.22 4.48 0.98
C ARG A 405 6.45 4.34 1.89
N ALA A 406 6.82 5.41 2.61
CA ALA A 406 7.96 5.39 3.53
C ALA A 406 7.74 4.41 4.69
N LEU A 407 6.54 4.38 5.28
CA LEU A 407 6.18 3.45 6.36
C LEU A 407 6.18 1.99 5.88
N TYR A 408 5.58 1.71 4.73
CA TYR A 408 5.57 0.38 4.11
C TYR A 408 6.99 -0.09 3.80
N LYS A 409 7.83 0.79 3.24
CA LYS A 409 9.25 0.50 2.95
C LYS A 409 9.99 0.09 4.21
N ARG A 410 9.87 0.88 5.29
CA ARG A 410 10.52 0.58 6.57
C ARG A 410 10.08 -0.77 7.11
N ASP A 411 8.77 -1.00 7.23
CA ASP A 411 8.23 -2.21 7.84
C ASP A 411 8.59 -3.48 7.05
N LEU A 412 8.49 -3.43 5.71
CA LEU A 412 8.89 -4.55 4.86
C LEU A 412 10.40 -4.81 4.89
N LEU A 413 11.25 -3.79 4.98
CA LEU A 413 12.69 -3.96 5.12
C LEU A 413 13.09 -4.51 6.48
N ASP A 414 12.39 -4.13 7.56
CA ASP A 414 12.61 -4.68 8.90
C ASP A 414 12.23 -6.16 8.97
N ARG A 415 11.08 -6.53 8.38
CA ARG A 415 10.66 -7.93 8.20
C ARG A 415 11.64 -8.72 7.36
N PHE A 416 12.06 -8.17 6.23
CA PHE A 416 13.05 -8.78 5.35
C PHE A 416 14.36 -9.03 6.09
N SER A 417 14.86 -8.04 6.84
CA SER A 417 16.11 -8.16 7.59
C SER A 417 16.01 -9.22 8.69
N SER A 418 14.91 -9.21 9.45
CA SER A 418 14.63 -10.22 10.49
C SER A 418 14.56 -11.64 9.93
N TYR A 419 13.99 -11.80 8.73
CA TYR A 419 13.92 -13.09 8.04
C TYR A 419 15.26 -13.52 7.44
N ALA A 420 15.94 -12.63 6.72
CA ALA A 420 17.17 -12.93 6.01
C ALA A 420 18.36 -13.16 6.96
N PHE A 421 18.37 -12.44 8.09
CA PHE A 421 19.42 -12.41 9.10
C PHE A 421 18.81 -12.54 10.50
N PRO A 422 18.27 -13.71 10.88
CA PRO A 422 17.63 -13.88 12.19
C PRO A 422 18.62 -13.56 13.31
N PRO A 423 18.21 -12.82 14.34
CA PRO A 423 19.09 -12.45 15.45
C PRO A 423 19.64 -13.72 16.10
N ARG A 424 20.97 -13.78 16.26
CA ARG A 424 21.63 -14.90 16.95
C ARG A 424 21.05 -15.01 18.35
N LYS A 425 20.54 -16.20 18.73
CA LYS A 425 20.07 -16.46 20.10
C LYS A 425 21.17 -16.01 21.08
N PRO A 426 20.87 -15.18 22.09
CA PRO A 426 21.81 -14.93 23.16
C PRO A 426 22.14 -16.29 23.80
N ARG A 427 23.43 -16.65 23.84
CA ARG A 427 23.85 -17.89 24.50
C ARG A 427 23.44 -17.78 25.97
N ASN A 428 22.50 -18.62 26.41
CA ASN A 428 22.21 -18.82 27.83
C ASN A 428 23.50 -19.31 28.49
N PHE A 429 24.12 -18.44 29.28
CA PHE A 429 25.17 -18.84 30.20
C PHE A 429 24.47 -19.54 31.38
N ASP A 430 24.32 -20.86 31.29
CA ASP A 430 23.83 -21.67 32.41
C ASP A 430 24.82 -21.58 33.58
N ARG A 431 24.49 -20.71 34.54
CA ARG A 431 25.07 -20.71 35.87
C ARG A 431 24.55 -21.94 36.61
N ARG A 432 25.18 -23.11 36.42
CA ARG A 432 25.38 -24.18 37.43
C ARG A 432 25.75 -25.50 36.76
N ALA A 433 27.05 -25.77 36.71
CA ALA A 433 27.58 -27.14 36.81
C ALA A 433 28.94 -27.06 37.51
N ASN A 434 29.08 -27.85 38.58
CA ASN A 434 30.21 -27.91 39.49
C ASN A 434 31.55 -28.06 38.75
N TRP A 435 32.46 -27.13 39.01
CA TRP A 435 33.90 -27.29 38.79
C TRP A 435 34.60 -27.19 40.15
N ARG A 436 34.49 -28.24 40.96
CA ARG A 436 35.57 -28.58 41.90
C ARG A 436 36.60 -29.32 41.05
N ASP A 437 37.86 -28.91 41.20
CA ASP A 437 39.04 -29.36 40.47
C ASP A 437 39.21 -28.77 39.06
N LYS A 438 39.66 -27.51 39.01
CA LYS A 438 40.75 -27.07 38.12
C LYS A 438 41.45 -25.84 38.72
N ALA A 439 42.76 -25.82 38.54
CA ALA A 439 43.74 -24.83 38.98
C ALA A 439 43.29 -23.35 38.79
N PRO A 440 43.82 -22.40 39.59
CA PRO A 440 43.35 -21.02 39.58
C PRO A 440 43.53 -20.38 38.20
N VAL A 441 42.41 -19.97 37.61
CA VAL A 441 42.38 -19.16 36.38
C VAL A 441 42.76 -17.72 36.78
N PRO A 442 43.72 -17.07 36.12
CA PRO A 442 44.14 -15.72 36.50
C PRO A 442 43.00 -14.73 36.25
N ALA A 443 42.69 -13.91 37.26
CA ALA A 443 41.76 -12.80 37.14
C ALA A 443 42.27 -11.82 36.08
N MET A 444 41.40 -11.43 35.15
CA MET A 444 41.69 -10.37 34.19
C MET A 444 41.95 -9.06 34.95
N THR A 445 43.11 -8.45 34.72
CA THR A 445 43.51 -7.21 35.36
C THR A 445 42.58 -6.06 34.94
N ALA A 446 42.46 -5.03 35.80
CA ALA A 446 41.71 -3.80 35.51
C ALA A 446 42.10 -3.17 34.15
N ASP A 447 43.32 -3.44 33.70
CA ASP A 447 43.87 -3.01 32.42
C ASP A 447 43.20 -3.68 31.20
N ALA A 448 42.78 -4.95 31.33
CA ALA A 448 42.06 -5.67 30.27
C ALA A 448 40.59 -5.19 30.12
N ILE A 449 39.98 -4.74 31.21
CA ILE A 449 38.63 -4.13 31.21
C ILE A 449 38.68 -2.72 30.58
N SER A 450 39.76 -1.96 30.82
CA SER A 450 40.01 -0.67 30.15
C SER A 450 40.31 -0.82 28.66
N ARG A 451 40.96 -1.90 28.21
CA ARG A 451 41.16 -2.21 26.78
C ARG A 451 39.85 -2.56 26.07
N LEU A 452 38.93 -3.24 26.75
CA LEU A 452 37.61 -3.58 26.21
C LEU A 452 36.69 -2.34 26.08
N LYS A 453 36.76 -1.41 27.04
CA LYS A 453 36.08 -0.10 26.94
C LYS A 453 36.67 0.79 25.83
N ARG A 454 37.98 0.74 25.60
CA ARG A 454 38.64 1.40 24.45
C ARG A 454 38.25 0.77 23.11
N ALA A 455 38.11 -0.55 23.03
CA ALA A 455 37.70 -1.24 21.80
C ALA A 455 36.26 -0.94 21.36
N ILE A 456 35.34 -0.69 22.32
CA ILE A 456 33.94 -0.33 22.05
C ILE A 456 33.80 1.16 21.70
N ALA A 457 34.72 2.02 22.17
CA ALA A 457 34.78 3.44 21.79
C ALA A 457 35.63 3.74 20.53
N GLY A 458 36.49 2.79 20.09
CA GLY A 458 37.57 3.05 19.12
C GLY A 458 37.46 2.39 17.73
N GLY A 459 36.48 1.51 17.47
CA GLY A 459 36.49 0.66 16.26
C GLY A 459 36.45 1.37 14.89
N SER A 460 36.07 2.65 14.84
CA SER A 460 36.03 3.48 13.63
C SER A 460 36.97 4.69 13.68
N ARG A 461 37.45 5.08 14.87
CA ARG A 461 38.34 6.23 15.08
C ARG A 461 39.77 5.93 14.60
N ASP A 462 40.25 4.71 14.88
CA ASP A 462 41.65 4.34 14.61
C ASP A 462 41.94 4.10 13.11
N MET A 463 40.96 3.62 12.34
CA MET A 463 41.21 3.28 10.93
C MET A 463 41.35 4.52 10.03
N LEU A 464 40.51 5.55 10.22
CA LEU A 464 40.59 6.78 9.42
C LEU A 464 41.83 7.60 9.80
N ALA A 465 42.09 7.78 11.10
CA ALA A 465 43.28 8.48 11.57
C ALA A 465 44.57 7.78 11.11
N SER A 466 44.69 6.46 11.32
CA SER A 466 45.82 5.68 10.82
C SER A 466 45.94 5.77 9.30
N GLY A 467 44.82 5.68 8.58
CA GLY A 467 44.79 5.83 7.13
C GLY A 467 45.37 7.16 6.68
N VAL A 468 44.86 8.28 7.21
CA VAL A 468 45.34 9.64 6.91
C VAL A 468 46.83 9.79 7.21
N MET A 469 47.32 9.28 8.35
CA MET A 469 48.74 9.38 8.71
C MET A 469 49.64 8.63 7.71
N HIS A 470 49.27 7.41 7.32
CA HIS A 470 49.99 6.68 6.26
C HIS A 470 49.87 7.35 4.89
N GLY A 471 48.75 8.03 4.62
CA GLY A 471 48.55 8.82 3.40
C GLY A 471 49.46 10.04 3.34
N LEU A 472 49.61 10.77 4.46
CA LEU A 472 50.49 11.94 4.58
C LEU A 472 51.98 11.54 4.52
N LEU A 473 52.33 10.37 5.06
CA LEU A 473 53.67 9.79 4.88
C LEU A 473 53.97 9.41 3.42
N ARG A 474 52.94 9.05 2.65
CA ARG A 474 53.06 8.74 1.21
C ARG A 474 53.07 9.99 0.33
N PHE A 475 52.32 11.03 0.73
CA PHE A 475 52.21 12.31 0.02
C PHE A 475 52.57 13.48 0.95
N PRO A 476 53.86 13.67 1.29
CA PRO A 476 54.28 14.70 2.24
C PRO A 476 53.95 16.13 1.77
N ASP A 477 53.81 16.34 0.45
CA ASP A 477 53.38 17.60 -0.16
C ASP A 477 51.97 18.04 0.32
N GLN A 478 51.15 17.11 0.80
CA GLN A 478 49.82 17.40 1.33
C GLN A 478 49.85 17.88 2.80
N LEU A 479 50.96 17.76 3.52
CA LEU A 479 51.08 18.24 4.91
C LEU A 479 50.90 19.76 4.98
N ALA A 480 51.63 20.51 4.15
CA ALA A 480 51.53 21.98 4.08
C ALA A 480 50.13 22.43 3.64
N ARG A 481 49.49 21.69 2.72
CA ARG A 481 48.14 22.00 2.23
C ARG A 481 47.06 21.87 3.32
N HIS A 482 47.27 20.97 4.29
CA HIS A 482 46.28 20.65 5.32
C HIS A 482 46.72 21.02 6.75
N GLU A 483 47.81 21.76 6.90
CA GLU A 483 48.43 22.13 8.18
C GLU A 483 47.40 22.67 9.19
N THR A 484 46.60 23.67 8.79
CA THR A 484 45.58 24.26 9.68
C THR A 484 44.53 23.24 10.15
N ALA A 485 44.15 22.31 9.30
CA ALA A 485 43.16 21.27 9.61
C ALA A 485 43.76 20.21 10.56
N LEU A 486 45.02 19.84 10.31
CA LEU A 486 45.77 18.87 11.10
C LEU A 486 46.12 19.40 12.51
N LEU A 487 46.53 20.67 12.64
CA LEU A 487 46.78 21.31 13.94
C LEU A 487 45.50 21.41 14.79
N ARG A 488 44.35 21.71 14.16
CA ARG A 488 43.05 21.70 14.85
C ARG A 488 42.70 20.33 15.40
N PHE A 489 42.96 19.27 14.63
CA PHE A 489 42.73 17.90 15.08
C PHE A 489 43.72 17.48 16.17
N ALA A 490 45.00 17.84 16.04
CA ALA A 490 46.04 17.57 17.03
C ALA A 490 45.72 18.18 18.40
N ALA A 491 45.07 19.35 18.43
CA ALA A 491 44.60 19.99 19.65
C ALA A 491 43.41 19.25 20.32
N ILE A 492 42.66 18.44 19.57
CA ILE A 492 41.46 17.74 20.04
C ILE A 492 41.78 16.29 20.45
N ASP A 493 42.69 15.63 19.73
CA ASP A 493 43.04 14.23 19.94
C ASP A 493 44.41 14.09 20.61
N ALA A 494 44.39 13.77 21.91
CA ALA A 494 45.60 13.65 22.71
C ALA A 494 46.48 12.43 22.36
N GLU A 495 45.96 11.43 21.64
CA GLU A 495 46.74 10.24 21.25
C GLU A 495 47.41 10.42 19.88
N VAL A 496 46.74 11.09 18.93
CA VAL A 496 47.25 11.29 17.56
C VAL A 496 47.97 12.62 17.38
N GLY A 497 47.67 13.63 18.21
CA GLY A 497 48.25 14.98 18.13
C GLY A 497 49.78 15.01 18.11
N PRO A 498 50.50 14.33 19.02
CA PRO A 498 51.97 14.33 19.02
C PRO A 498 52.59 13.77 17.73
N ALA A 499 51.91 12.84 17.04
CA ALA A 499 52.39 12.28 15.78
C ALA A 499 52.17 13.27 14.61
N ILE A 500 51.06 14.01 14.63
CA ILE A 500 50.80 15.08 13.66
C ILE A 500 51.78 16.24 13.86
N ASP A 501 52.00 16.66 15.10
CA ASP A 501 52.97 17.72 15.43
C ASP A 501 54.39 17.31 15.01
N SER A 502 54.75 16.03 15.19
CA SER A 502 56.03 15.48 14.73
C SER A 502 56.14 15.46 13.20
N LEU A 503 55.06 15.14 12.48
CA LEU A 503 55.03 15.17 11.01
C LEU A 503 55.11 16.60 10.45
N LEU A 504 54.42 17.55 11.07
CA LEU A 504 54.46 18.97 10.69
C LEU A 504 55.84 19.57 11.00
N SER A 505 56.41 19.29 12.18
CA SER A 505 57.77 19.71 12.53
C SER A 505 58.83 19.10 11.61
N ALA A 506 58.67 17.82 11.22
CA ALA A 506 59.54 17.19 10.23
C ALA A 506 59.42 17.87 8.84
N ALA A 507 58.21 18.23 8.42
CA ALA A 507 57.97 18.95 7.17
C ALA A 507 58.58 20.37 7.17
N GLU A 508 58.52 21.10 8.29
CA GLU A 508 59.16 22.41 8.47
C GLU A 508 60.70 22.32 8.42
N THR A 509 61.29 21.24 8.93
CA THR A 509 62.76 21.01 8.81
C THR A 509 63.22 20.62 7.40
N LEU A 510 62.29 20.30 6.49
CA LEU A 510 62.56 19.83 5.13
C LEU A 510 62.41 20.93 4.05
N ASP A 511 62.18 22.19 4.44
CA ASP A 511 62.00 23.32 3.52
C ASP A 511 63.30 23.80 2.82
N SER A 512 64.42 23.07 3.00
CA SER A 512 65.57 23.17 2.11
C SER A 512 65.31 22.33 0.85
N ARG A 513 64.78 22.97 -0.18
CA ARG A 513 64.65 22.43 -1.55
C ARG A 513 65.93 21.70 -1.97
N ASP A 514 65.88 20.38 -2.04
CA ASP A 514 66.65 19.58 -3.01
C ASP A 514 66.03 18.18 -3.12
N GLU A 515 66.08 17.66 -4.33
CA GLU A 515 65.48 16.42 -4.81
C GLU A 515 65.80 15.23 -3.88
N TRP A 516 64.77 14.47 -3.52
CA TRP A 516 64.93 13.24 -2.73
C TRP A 516 65.82 12.24 -3.50
N PRO A 517 66.97 11.80 -2.95
CA PRO A 517 67.66 10.65 -3.48
C PRO A 517 66.82 9.40 -3.17
N ILE A 518 66.74 8.49 -4.13
CA ILE A 518 65.91 7.27 -4.16
C ILE A 518 66.14 6.30 -2.97
N SER A 519 67.04 6.59 -2.01
CA SER A 519 67.49 5.61 -0.99
C SER A 519 67.17 5.92 0.49
N GLN A 520 66.10 6.65 0.82
CA GLN A 520 65.64 6.77 2.22
C GLN A 520 64.16 6.43 2.47
N ILE A 521 63.49 5.78 1.52
CA ILE A 521 62.15 5.18 1.71
C ILE A 521 62.31 3.69 2.10
N GLU A 522 63.23 3.39 3.03
CA GLU A 522 63.30 2.08 3.67
C GLU A 522 63.15 2.27 5.18
N GLY A 523 61.96 1.99 5.69
CA GLY A 523 61.69 1.99 7.14
C GLY A 523 60.34 2.53 7.56
N LEU A 524 59.56 3.16 6.65
CA LEU A 524 58.19 3.53 6.99
C LEU A 524 57.33 2.26 7.12
N PRO A 525 56.61 2.08 8.25
CA PRO A 525 55.82 0.89 8.48
C PRO A 525 54.79 0.75 7.35
N ALA A 526 54.76 -0.43 6.73
CA ALA A 526 53.78 -0.74 5.71
C ALA A 526 52.37 -0.48 6.29
N PRO A 527 51.48 0.20 5.55
CA PRO A 527 50.13 0.42 6.02
C PRO A 527 49.48 -0.95 6.31
N PRO A 528 48.75 -1.11 7.44
CA PRO A 528 48.12 -2.38 7.78
C PRO A 528 47.30 -2.94 6.61
N GLU A 529 47.44 -4.23 6.32
CA GLU A 529 46.80 -4.90 5.15
C GLU A 529 45.27 -4.75 5.11
N ASN A 530 44.66 -4.41 6.25
CA ASN A 530 43.21 -4.29 6.43
C ASN A 530 42.63 -2.88 6.23
N ILE A 531 43.42 -1.86 5.85
CA ILE A 531 42.92 -0.49 5.70
C ILE A 531 42.17 -0.31 4.37
N ARG A 532 41.01 0.35 4.41
CA ARG A 532 40.01 0.37 3.32
C ARG A 532 40.11 1.55 2.34
N PHE A 533 41.12 2.42 2.45
CA PHE A 533 41.19 3.65 1.64
C PHE A 533 42.00 3.48 0.34
N ALA A 534 41.53 4.11 -0.74
CA ALA A 534 42.13 3.99 -2.07
C ALA A 534 43.45 4.75 -2.21
N PHE A 535 43.63 5.86 -1.48
CA PHE A 535 44.87 6.65 -1.46
C PHE A 535 46.08 5.91 -0.85
N LEU A 536 45.89 4.76 -0.21
CA LEU A 536 46.98 3.89 0.29
C LEU A 536 47.38 2.79 -0.69
N ASP A 537 46.61 2.61 -1.77
CA ASP A 537 46.90 1.59 -2.78
C ASP A 537 47.90 2.10 -3.82
N LYS A 538 48.92 1.29 -4.12
CA LYS A 538 50.03 1.65 -5.02
C LYS A 538 49.58 1.85 -6.47
N GLY A 539 48.48 1.25 -6.91
CA GLY A 539 47.99 1.39 -8.29
C GLY A 539 46.89 2.46 -8.48
N THR A 540 46.58 3.27 -7.47
CA THR A 540 45.66 4.40 -7.62
C THR A 540 46.40 5.56 -8.27
N ASP A 541 45.75 6.28 -9.18
CA ASP A 541 46.33 7.46 -9.81
C ASP A 541 46.78 8.47 -8.74
N PRO A 542 48.00 9.05 -8.83
CA PRO A 542 48.52 9.96 -7.81
C PRO A 542 47.71 11.25 -7.63
N VAL A 543 46.94 11.70 -8.63
CA VAL A 543 46.06 12.87 -8.51
C VAL A 543 44.82 12.48 -7.73
N ASP A 544 44.15 11.40 -8.12
CA ASP A 544 42.96 10.87 -7.44
C ASP A 544 43.26 10.48 -5.98
N ALA A 545 44.44 9.89 -5.73
CA ALA A 545 44.88 9.54 -4.38
C ALA A 545 45.07 10.77 -3.47
N ARG A 546 45.51 11.90 -4.03
CA ARG A 546 45.64 13.15 -3.27
C ARG A 546 44.28 13.78 -2.99
N GLU A 547 43.34 13.70 -3.92
CA GLU A 547 41.96 14.18 -3.70
C GLU A 547 41.22 13.34 -2.65
N ASP A 548 41.34 12.00 -2.73
CA ASP A 548 40.76 11.08 -1.76
C ASP A 548 41.42 11.25 -0.37
N LEU A 549 42.73 11.51 -0.31
CA LEU A 549 43.41 11.87 0.95
C LEU A 549 42.89 13.20 1.52
N ALA A 550 42.72 14.23 0.70
CA ALA A 550 42.20 15.53 1.13
C ALA A 550 40.77 15.42 1.70
N GLU A 551 39.92 14.60 1.09
CA GLU A 551 38.59 14.29 1.60
C GLU A 551 38.67 13.55 2.96
N ALA A 552 39.60 12.60 3.11
CA ALA A 552 39.80 11.88 4.38
C ALA A 552 40.28 12.80 5.51
N VAL A 553 41.18 13.76 5.23
CA VAL A 553 41.62 14.77 6.22
C VAL A 553 40.45 15.65 6.65
N SER A 554 39.60 16.08 5.70
CA SER A 554 38.40 16.87 6.02
C SER A 554 37.46 16.12 6.98
N LEU A 555 37.18 14.85 6.69
CA LEU A 555 36.33 14.01 7.55
C LEU A 555 36.95 13.72 8.92
N LEU A 556 38.28 13.62 9.01
CA LEU A 556 38.99 13.42 10.27
C LEU A 556 38.75 14.59 11.24
N VAL A 557 38.68 15.82 10.72
CA VAL A 557 38.46 17.06 11.49
C VAL A 557 36.98 17.32 11.78
N GLU A 558 36.08 16.97 10.87
CA GLU A 558 34.64 17.23 11.00
C GLU A 558 34.00 16.39 12.13
N ARG A 559 34.50 15.18 12.34
CA ARG A 559 33.88 14.20 13.25
C ARG A 559 33.92 14.58 14.74
N PRO A 560 35.06 15.01 15.32
CA PRO A 560 35.08 15.40 16.74
C PRO A 560 34.19 16.60 17.04
N ALA A 561 34.10 17.57 16.12
CA ALA A 561 33.22 18.73 16.25
C ALA A 561 31.74 18.31 16.25
N LEU A 562 31.36 17.35 15.39
CA LEU A 562 30.00 16.83 15.33
C LEU A 562 29.62 16.01 16.57
N ASP A 563 30.53 15.17 17.07
CA ASP A 563 30.32 14.41 18.31
C ASP A 563 30.20 15.34 19.53
N ALA A 564 31.01 16.40 19.59
CA ALA A 564 30.94 17.41 20.66
C ALA A 564 29.62 18.21 20.61
N ALA A 565 29.19 18.64 19.42
CA ALA A 565 27.92 19.33 19.23
C ALA A 565 26.72 18.46 19.62
N LEU A 566 26.76 17.15 19.32
CA LEU A 566 25.70 16.21 19.69
C LEU A 566 25.66 15.98 21.21
N ALA A 567 26.82 15.89 21.86
CA ALA A 567 26.92 15.79 23.31
C ALA A 567 26.38 17.06 24.00
N GLU A 568 26.72 18.24 23.48
CA GLU A 568 26.22 19.52 23.99
C GLU A 568 24.71 19.68 23.80
N ALA A 569 24.17 19.35 22.62
CA ALA A 569 22.73 19.34 22.37
C ALA A 569 22.00 18.37 23.31
N THR A 570 22.59 17.20 23.59
CA THR A 570 22.03 16.22 24.52
C THR A 570 22.04 16.73 25.97
N ALA A 571 23.09 17.43 26.39
CA ALA A 571 23.17 18.04 27.72
C ALA A 571 22.18 19.20 27.91
N ARG A 572 21.87 19.95 26.85
CA ARG A 572 20.87 21.05 26.88
C ARG A 572 19.43 20.56 26.99
N PHE A 573 19.17 19.27 26.73
CA PHE A 573 17.82 18.69 26.77
C PHE A 573 17.13 18.85 28.14
N GLU A 574 17.90 18.91 29.23
CA GLU A 574 17.36 19.13 30.59
C GLU A 574 16.76 20.53 30.79
N HIS A 575 17.16 21.51 29.98
CA HIS A 575 16.81 22.92 30.17
C HIS A 575 16.02 23.52 28.99
N ASP A 576 16.12 22.94 27.79
CA ASP A 576 15.35 23.31 26.60
C ASP A 576 15.02 22.06 25.74
N PRO A 577 13.95 21.32 26.08
CA PRO A 577 13.65 20.04 25.43
C PRO A 577 13.28 20.18 23.95
N GLU A 578 12.56 21.22 23.57
CA GLU A 578 12.09 21.43 22.19
C GLU A 578 13.22 21.90 21.27
N GLY A 579 14.02 22.88 21.70
CA GLY A 579 15.17 23.37 20.95
C GLY A 579 16.30 22.34 20.85
N ALA A 580 16.60 21.64 21.95
CA ALA A 580 17.60 20.58 21.97
C ALA A 580 17.20 19.38 21.10
N PHE A 581 15.92 19.00 21.05
CA PHE A 581 15.46 17.88 20.22
C PHE A 581 15.56 18.20 18.72
N ALA A 582 15.15 19.41 18.31
CA ALA A 582 15.28 19.84 16.92
C ALA A 582 16.75 19.89 16.47
N GLU A 583 17.63 20.40 17.34
CA GLU A 583 19.07 20.46 17.08
C GLU A 583 19.72 19.07 17.05
N GLN A 584 19.32 18.17 17.96
CA GLN A 584 19.78 16.78 17.98
C GLN A 584 19.36 16.04 16.71
N GLN A 585 18.14 16.23 16.21
CA GLN A 585 17.70 15.64 14.93
C GLN A 585 18.46 16.19 13.72
N ARG A 586 18.88 17.46 13.74
CA ARG A 586 19.72 18.06 12.70
C ARG A 586 21.12 17.47 12.71
N LEU A 587 21.75 17.39 13.89
CA LEU A 587 23.09 16.84 14.07
C LEU A 587 23.15 15.33 13.77
N LEU A 588 22.10 14.56 14.10
CA LEU A 588 22.00 13.15 13.73
C LEU A 588 21.90 12.94 12.21
N ARG A 589 21.18 13.81 11.49
CA ARG A 589 21.17 13.79 10.02
C ARG A 589 22.55 14.06 9.43
N GLN A 590 23.24 15.09 9.92
CA GLN A 590 24.62 15.37 9.52
C GLN A 590 25.56 14.20 9.83
N LYS A 591 25.36 13.49 10.95
CA LYS A 591 26.14 12.30 11.30
C LYS A 591 25.91 11.13 10.36
N LEU A 592 24.67 10.92 9.92
CA LEU A 592 24.34 9.91 8.91
C LEU A 592 24.96 10.25 7.54
N GLU A 593 24.94 11.52 7.14
CA GLU A 593 25.61 11.99 5.92
C GLU A 593 27.13 11.81 5.99
N PHE A 594 27.73 12.11 7.15
CA PHE A 594 29.14 11.86 7.43
C PHE A 594 29.49 10.36 7.30
N GLU A 595 28.70 9.46 7.90
CA GLU A 595 28.90 8.01 7.81
C GLU A 595 28.74 7.48 6.38
N ALA A 596 27.81 8.06 5.60
CA ALA A 596 27.64 7.73 4.19
C ALA A 596 28.85 8.12 3.34
N ARG A 597 29.42 9.32 3.54
CA ARG A 597 30.65 9.78 2.86
C ARG A 597 31.84 8.88 3.19
N LEU A 598 32.03 8.55 4.47
CA LEU A 598 33.09 7.61 4.90
C LEU A 598 32.92 6.21 4.27
N GLY A 599 31.67 5.73 4.17
CA GLY A 599 31.35 4.46 3.51
C GLY A 599 31.65 4.47 2.01
N GLN A 600 31.36 5.58 1.32
CA GLN A 600 31.66 5.75 -0.11
C GLN A 600 33.17 5.69 -0.38
N MET A 601 33.99 6.35 0.43
CA MET A 601 35.45 6.28 0.31
C MET A 601 35.99 4.84 0.47
N ALA A 602 35.48 4.09 1.44
CA ALA A 602 35.86 2.69 1.63
C ALA A 602 35.43 1.78 0.45
N SER A 603 34.36 2.14 -0.26
CA SER A 603 33.85 1.39 -1.41
C SER A 603 34.63 1.66 -2.71
N ARG A 604 35.21 2.87 -2.88
CA ARG A 604 36.05 3.23 -4.04
C ARG A 604 37.25 2.28 -4.19
N LYS A 605 37.85 1.85 -3.07
CA LYS A 605 38.93 0.83 -3.07
C LYS A 605 38.45 -0.54 -3.58
N ALA A 606 37.24 -0.97 -3.20
CA ALA A 606 36.69 -2.24 -3.65
C ALA A 606 36.41 -2.21 -5.16
N ALA A 607 35.93 -1.08 -5.69
CA ALA A 607 35.71 -0.87 -7.12
C ALA A 607 37.04 -0.84 -7.92
N ALA A 608 38.06 -0.12 -7.43
CA ALA A 608 39.38 -0.07 -8.07
C ALA A 608 40.08 -1.46 -8.09
N LYS A 609 39.92 -2.25 -7.02
CA LYS A 609 40.43 -3.64 -6.96
C LYS A 609 39.70 -4.57 -7.94
N ALA A 610 38.39 -4.41 -8.08
CA ALA A 610 37.59 -5.19 -9.03
C ALA A 610 37.91 -4.84 -10.50
N ALA A 611 38.14 -3.56 -10.82
CA ALA A 611 38.56 -3.12 -12.15
C ALA A 611 39.92 -3.74 -12.56
N ARG A 612 40.92 -3.73 -11.66
CA ARG A 612 42.23 -4.37 -11.94
C ARG A 612 42.16 -5.89 -12.08
N GLN A 613 41.20 -6.56 -11.44
CA GLN A 613 40.97 -7.99 -11.61
C GLN A 613 40.30 -8.32 -12.95
N LEU A 614 39.56 -7.38 -13.54
CA LEU A 614 38.96 -7.53 -14.87
C LEU A 614 40.00 -7.30 -15.99
N ASP A 615 40.91 -6.33 -15.81
CA ASP A 615 42.00 -6.07 -16.78
C ASP A 615 43.04 -7.21 -16.82
N ALA A 616 43.26 -7.92 -15.71
CA ALA A 616 44.21 -9.04 -15.65
C ALA A 616 43.72 -10.34 -16.33
N VAL A 617 42.47 -10.39 -16.80
CA VAL A 617 41.86 -11.57 -17.46
C VAL A 617 41.82 -11.39 -19.00
N GLY A 618 42.28 -10.24 -19.51
CA GLY A 618 42.14 -9.84 -20.91
C GLY A 618 43.43 -9.67 -21.70
N GLU A 619 44.35 -10.64 -21.69
CA GLU A 619 45.39 -10.74 -22.73
C GLU A 619 45.53 -12.20 -23.20
N PRO A 620 45.23 -12.53 -24.47
CA PRO A 620 45.55 -13.84 -25.03
C PRO A 620 47.02 -13.86 -25.49
N ASP A 621 47.74 -14.89 -25.04
CA ASP A 621 49.13 -15.20 -25.41
C ASP A 621 49.28 -15.45 -26.93
N PRO A 622 50.05 -14.64 -27.68
CA PRO A 622 50.27 -14.83 -29.10
C PRO A 622 51.47 -15.77 -29.29
N GLY A 623 51.30 -17.06 -28.95
CA GLY A 623 52.46 -17.95 -28.81
C GLY A 623 52.20 -19.45 -28.86
N ALA A 624 51.33 -19.94 -29.74
CA ALA A 624 51.28 -21.37 -30.03
C ALA A 624 50.80 -21.64 -31.47
N ALA A 625 51.74 -21.58 -32.41
CA ALA A 625 51.56 -22.10 -33.76
C ALA A 625 51.80 -23.62 -33.75
N ASN A 626 50.87 -24.33 -34.41
CA ASN A 626 51.00 -25.60 -35.13
C ASN A 626 52.01 -26.65 -34.66
N ASP A 627 51.49 -27.82 -34.29
CA ASP A 627 51.99 -29.10 -34.79
C ASP A 627 50.86 -30.17 -34.81
N THR A 628 50.62 -30.75 -36.01
CA THR A 628 50.14 -32.12 -36.36
C THR A 628 48.91 -32.69 -35.63
N ASP A 629 47.88 -33.26 -36.25
CA ASP A 629 47.71 -34.03 -37.50
C ASP A 629 46.23 -33.97 -37.96
#